data_AF-A0A3M6TWR2-F1
#
_entry.id   AF-A0A3M6TWR2-F1
#
_cell.length_a   1.000
_cell.length_b   1.000
_cell.length_c   1.000
_cell.angle_alpha   90.00
_cell.angle_beta   90.00
_cell.angle_gamma   90.00
#
_symmetry.space_group_name_H-M   'P 1'
#
loop_
_entity.id
_entity.type
_entity.pdbx_description
1 polymer ?
#
loop_
_entity_poly.entity_id
_entity_poly.type
_entity_poly.pdbx_seq_one_letter_code
_entity_poly.pdbx_strand_id
1 'polypeptide(L)'
;MRLGPFCVHKLSLKLFLACTFTSVTTLYLFWSGCEVHSTLPTNKYEEIRGVPLTAIDCSKVIAGTSKDEDNPTERTELSTQKLAESDAAVCPNDHRIDVIVNGGKKLEGRLIENEAYVPFSFVKDYFDIYGDLQELDGKTVLDWRHSYSDIHHPKAGVVYETKDPFLWFEHYHVEGRSRVKCISGVEDVPVSLQWSPEGHFYPIQIAQYGLSHYNLLHIEGDSEGKEKVFEDAEAVSEVNWSWAFPKSAQITNVFDKERNSRVLQFSTTERDSL
;
A
#
# COMPACT_ATOMS: atom_id res chain seq x y z
N MET A 1 -69.19 3.81 -32.37
CA MET A 1 -70.00 4.50 -31.35
C MET A 1 -69.39 5.85 -31.06
N ARG A 2 -70.26 6.86 -30.86
CA ARG A 2 -69.97 8.29 -30.70
C ARG A 2 -69.25 8.62 -29.37
N LEU A 3 -68.57 9.77 -29.40
CA LEU A 3 -67.82 10.46 -28.36
C LEU A 3 -68.50 10.56 -26.98
N GLY A 4 -67.67 10.57 -25.92
CA GLY A 4 -67.90 11.27 -24.65
C GLY A 4 -66.65 12.08 -24.27
N PRO A 5 -66.77 13.37 -23.91
CA PRO A 5 -65.62 14.26 -23.72
C PRO A 5 -65.00 14.12 -22.32
N PHE A 6 -63.67 14.03 -22.23
CA PHE A 6 -62.95 14.17 -20.97
C PHE A 6 -63.02 15.63 -20.51
N CYS A 7 -63.63 15.82 -19.34
CA CYS A 7 -63.78 17.09 -18.66
C CYS A 7 -62.40 17.57 -18.19
N VAL A 8 -61.83 18.59 -18.85
CA VAL A 8 -60.61 19.27 -18.38
C VAL A 8 -61.03 20.23 -17.27
N HIS A 9 -61.04 19.75 -16.03
CA HIS A 9 -61.21 20.62 -14.87
C HIS A 9 -59.99 21.53 -14.74
N LYS A 10 -60.21 22.85 -14.78
CA LYS A 10 -59.19 23.85 -14.45
C LYS A 10 -58.61 23.52 -13.07
N LEU A 11 -57.33 23.15 -13.02
CA LEU A 11 -56.63 22.97 -11.76
C LEU A 11 -56.67 24.31 -11.02
N SER A 12 -57.39 24.36 -9.90
CA SER A 12 -57.50 25.56 -9.09
C SER A 12 -56.09 25.98 -8.64
N LEU A 13 -55.75 27.25 -8.78
CA LEU A 13 -54.49 27.84 -8.31
C LEU A 13 -54.21 27.47 -6.84
N LYS A 14 -55.28 27.31 -6.04
CA LYS A 14 -55.18 26.86 -4.64
C LYS A 14 -54.65 25.42 -4.50
N LEU A 15 -55.00 24.53 -5.44
CA LEU A 15 -54.52 23.14 -5.44
C LEU A 15 -53.04 23.06 -5.88
N PHE A 16 -52.65 23.91 -6.83
CA PHE A 16 -51.25 24.03 -7.26
C PHE A 16 -50.37 24.57 -6.13
N LEU A 17 -50.81 25.65 -5.46
CA LEU A 17 -50.11 26.23 -4.30
C LEU A 17 -50.05 25.26 -3.12
N ALA A 18 -51.08 24.47 -2.87
CA ALA A 18 -51.06 23.44 -1.82
C ALA A 18 -50.06 22.31 -2.13
N CYS A 19 -49.98 21.87 -3.38
CA CYS A 19 -49.02 20.85 -3.80
C CYS A 19 -47.57 21.36 -3.78
N THR A 20 -47.33 22.61 -4.18
CA THR A 20 -45.98 23.19 -4.10
C THR A 20 -45.56 23.42 -2.65
N PHE A 21 -46.47 23.89 -1.79
CA PHE A 21 -46.14 24.11 -0.38
C PHE A 21 -45.82 22.81 0.36
N THR A 22 -46.58 21.74 0.09
CA THR A 22 -46.32 20.40 0.66
C THR A 22 -45.05 19.75 0.12
N SER A 23 -44.75 19.91 -1.17
CA SER A 23 -43.47 19.45 -1.76
C SER A 23 -42.27 20.20 -1.16
N VAL A 24 -42.36 21.53 -1.01
CA VAL A 24 -41.27 22.34 -0.44
C VAL A 24 -41.10 22.06 1.06
N THR A 25 -42.18 21.87 1.82
CA THR A 25 -42.06 21.51 3.26
C THR A 25 -41.51 20.11 3.46
N THR A 26 -41.88 19.13 2.61
CA THR A 26 -41.29 17.79 2.68
C THR A 26 -39.81 17.81 2.32
N LEU A 27 -39.40 18.54 1.27
CA LEU A 27 -37.97 18.76 0.95
C LEU A 27 -37.22 19.49 2.07
N TYR A 28 -37.83 20.50 2.70
CA TYR A 28 -37.21 21.23 3.81
C TYR A 28 -37.02 20.34 5.03
N LEU A 29 -38.01 19.51 5.39
CA LEU A 29 -37.89 18.54 6.49
C LEU A 29 -36.89 17.43 6.16
N PHE A 30 -36.79 17.00 4.90
CA PHE A 30 -35.79 16.02 4.47
C PHE A 30 -34.36 16.60 4.53
N TRP A 31 -34.20 17.88 4.18
CA TRP A 31 -32.91 18.57 4.26
C TRP A 31 -32.50 18.86 5.71
N SER A 32 -33.42 19.37 6.53
CA SER A 32 -33.14 19.71 7.93
C SER A 32 -33.12 18.51 8.88
N GLY A 33 -33.60 17.35 8.45
CA GLY A 33 -33.45 16.06 9.13
C GLY A 33 -32.20 15.25 8.74
N CYS A 34 -31.43 15.69 7.74
CA CYS A 34 -30.13 15.11 7.44
C CYS A 34 -29.05 15.76 8.30
N GLU A 35 -28.89 15.27 9.52
CA GLU A 35 -27.59 15.32 10.19
C GLU A 35 -26.65 14.42 9.38
N VAL A 36 -26.03 14.97 8.34
CA VAL A 36 -24.99 14.30 7.57
C VAL A 36 -23.84 14.10 8.56
N HIS A 37 -23.81 12.91 9.17
CA HIS A 37 -22.61 12.41 9.80
C HIS A 37 -21.58 12.31 8.69
N SER A 38 -20.78 13.36 8.56
CA SER A 38 -19.63 13.44 7.68
C SER A 38 -18.64 12.38 8.14
N THR A 39 -18.85 11.14 7.73
CA THR A 39 -17.81 10.11 7.72
C THR A 39 -16.94 10.36 6.50
N LEU A 40 -16.27 11.52 6.47
CA LEU A 40 -14.94 11.54 5.89
C LEU A 40 -14.16 10.47 6.65
N PRO A 41 -13.37 9.61 5.99
CA PRO A 41 -12.39 8.82 6.69
C PRO A 41 -11.34 9.82 7.20
N THR A 42 -11.61 10.41 8.37
CA THR A 42 -10.51 10.82 9.23
C THR A 42 -9.68 9.56 9.39
N ASN A 43 -8.40 9.65 9.05
CA ASN A 43 -7.41 8.69 9.50
C ASN A 43 -7.68 8.47 10.99
N LYS A 44 -8.39 7.40 11.32
CA LYS A 44 -8.43 6.88 12.68
C LYS A 44 -7.05 6.26 12.87
N TYR A 45 -6.07 7.13 13.05
CA TYR A 45 -5.11 6.88 14.09
C TYR A 45 -5.99 6.62 15.30
N GLU A 46 -6.11 5.34 15.68
CA GLU A 46 -6.46 5.05 17.05
C GLU A 46 -5.53 5.93 17.87
N GLU A 47 -6.12 6.92 18.52
CA GLU A 47 -5.48 7.68 19.56
C GLU A 47 -4.89 6.61 20.46
N ILE A 48 -3.57 6.39 20.33
CA ILE A 48 -2.81 5.48 21.18
C ILE A 48 -3.31 5.88 22.56
N ARG A 49 -4.06 5.00 23.22
CA ARG A 49 -4.66 5.30 24.51
C ARG A 49 -3.49 5.71 25.36
N GLY A 50 -3.31 7.02 25.51
CA GLY A 50 -2.10 7.58 26.05
C GLY A 50 -2.08 7.08 27.47
N VAL A 51 -1.21 6.12 27.77
CA VAL A 51 -0.84 5.87 29.14
C VAL A 51 -0.43 7.26 29.65
N PRO A 52 -1.09 7.79 30.69
CA PRO A 52 -0.83 9.16 31.12
C PRO A 52 0.68 9.33 31.30
N LEU A 53 1.19 10.45 30.77
CA LEU A 53 2.61 10.86 30.68
C LEU A 53 3.31 11.03 32.05
N THR A 54 2.84 10.36 33.09
CA THR A 54 3.49 10.24 34.40
C THR A 54 4.36 9.00 34.52
N ALA A 55 4.35 8.09 33.53
CA ALA A 55 5.26 6.94 33.53
C ALA A 55 6.67 7.39 33.13
N ILE A 56 7.63 7.21 34.04
CA ILE A 56 9.06 7.41 33.78
C ILE A 56 9.45 6.50 32.61
N ASP A 57 9.99 7.08 31.52
CA ASP A 57 10.47 6.31 30.37
C ASP A 57 11.81 5.64 30.69
N CYS A 58 11.73 4.45 31.30
CA CYS A 58 12.88 3.62 31.65
C CYS A 58 13.37 2.75 30.48
N SER A 59 12.75 2.83 29.29
CA SER A 59 13.07 1.97 28.15
C SER A 59 14.55 2.08 27.75
N LYS A 60 15.10 3.30 27.75
CA LYS A 60 16.50 3.58 27.40
C LYS A 60 17.49 3.08 28.46
N VAL A 61 17.15 3.20 29.75
CA VAL A 61 17.99 2.73 30.85
C VAL A 61 18.03 1.20 30.85
N ILE A 62 16.87 0.57 30.73
CA ILE A 62 16.74 -0.90 30.67
C ILE A 62 17.46 -1.46 29.43
N ALA A 63 17.33 -0.82 28.26
CA ALA A 63 18.03 -1.22 27.04
C ALA A 63 19.56 -1.00 27.09
N GLY A 64 20.06 -0.07 27.92
CA GLY A 64 21.48 0.11 28.16
C GLY A 64 22.09 -1.04 28.97
N THR A 65 21.42 -1.45 30.05
CA THR A 65 21.88 -2.55 30.91
C THR A 65 22.00 -3.90 30.20
N SER A 66 21.26 -4.13 29.10
CA SER A 66 21.36 -5.35 28.31
C SER A 66 22.54 -5.36 27.34
N LYS A 67 23.08 -4.19 26.95
CA LYS A 67 24.23 -4.09 26.04
C LYS A 67 25.58 -4.14 26.76
N ASP A 68 25.64 -3.66 28.00
CA ASP A 68 26.90 -3.55 28.76
C ASP A 68 27.38 -4.89 29.35
N GLU A 69 26.59 -5.95 29.35
CA GLU A 69 27.02 -7.28 29.83
C GLU A 69 27.64 -8.18 28.74
N ASP A 70 27.52 -7.83 27.45
CA ASP A 70 28.14 -8.58 26.35
C ASP A 70 29.62 -8.20 26.09
N ASN A 71 30.19 -7.24 26.84
CA ASN A 71 31.60 -6.87 26.72
C ASN A 71 32.25 -6.57 28.10
N PRO A 72 32.90 -7.55 28.74
CA PRO A 72 33.44 -7.40 30.09
C PRO A 72 34.85 -6.80 30.03
N THR A 73 34.99 -5.53 29.67
CA THR A 73 36.27 -4.83 29.89
C THR A 73 36.05 -3.39 30.33
N GLU A 74 36.67 -3.06 31.46
CA GLU A 74 36.92 -1.71 31.99
C GLU A 74 35.87 -1.09 32.92
N ARG A 75 35.70 -1.73 34.09
CA ARG A 75 35.08 -1.12 35.26
C ARG A 75 36.07 -0.17 35.93
N THR A 76 35.97 1.14 35.66
CA THR A 76 36.71 2.17 36.42
C THR A 76 35.75 2.90 37.36
N GLU A 77 36.03 2.82 38.66
CA GLU A 77 35.18 3.26 39.78
C GLU A 77 34.88 4.78 39.82
N LEU A 78 35.46 5.57 38.90
CA LEU A 78 35.35 7.03 38.85
C LEU A 78 34.15 7.55 38.03
N SER A 79 33.51 6.71 37.19
CA SER A 79 32.30 7.10 36.43
C SER A 79 31.02 7.01 37.27
N THR A 80 31.04 6.21 38.34
CA THR A 80 29.88 5.92 39.21
C THR A 80 29.40 7.13 40.03
N GLN A 81 30.22 8.17 40.18
CA GLN A 81 29.89 9.32 41.04
C GLN A 81 29.48 10.59 40.28
N LYS A 82 29.58 10.63 38.94
CA LYS A 82 29.21 11.83 38.15
C LYS A 82 27.89 11.72 37.37
N LEU A 83 27.22 10.57 37.42
CA LEU A 83 25.88 10.37 36.85
C LEU A 83 24.78 10.28 37.90
N ALA A 84 25.11 10.44 39.19
CA ALA A 84 24.16 10.29 40.30
C ALA A 84 23.49 11.61 40.75
N GLU A 85 23.78 12.75 40.09
CA GLU A 85 23.25 14.06 40.47
C GLU A 85 22.70 14.85 39.26
N SER A 86 21.79 14.23 38.51
CA SER A 86 20.65 14.90 37.88
C SER A 86 19.73 13.83 37.31
N ASP A 87 18.43 13.94 37.59
CA ASP A 87 17.35 13.01 37.22
C ASP A 87 17.10 11.88 38.23
N ALA A 88 16.61 12.29 39.40
CA ALA A 88 15.86 11.40 40.29
C ALA A 88 14.53 10.98 39.63
N ALA A 89 14.62 10.00 38.74
CA ALA A 89 13.52 9.17 38.29
C ALA A 89 13.97 7.72 38.46
N VAL A 90 13.89 7.23 39.70
CA VAL A 90 14.27 5.86 40.06
C VAL A 90 13.38 4.92 39.27
N CYS A 91 13.96 4.24 38.28
CA CYS A 91 13.25 3.21 37.55
C CYS A 91 12.75 2.14 38.54
N PRO A 92 11.54 1.60 38.31
CA PRO A 92 10.97 0.58 39.18
C PRO A 92 11.92 -0.60 39.37
N ASN A 93 11.78 -1.27 40.51
CA ASN A 93 12.63 -2.39 40.90
C ASN A 93 12.57 -3.52 39.85
N ASP A 94 13.61 -3.64 39.03
CA ASP A 94 13.70 -4.56 37.87
C ASP A 94 14.59 -5.75 38.22
N HIS A 95 14.01 -6.95 38.24
CA HIS A 95 14.71 -8.20 38.50
C HIS A 95 14.51 -9.19 37.36
N ARG A 96 15.57 -9.92 37.01
CA ARG A 96 15.47 -11.06 36.10
C ARG A 96 14.76 -12.22 36.80
N ILE A 97 13.85 -12.87 36.09
CA ILE A 97 13.11 -14.04 36.58
C ILE A 97 13.15 -15.18 35.57
N ASP A 98 13.11 -16.40 36.09
CA ASP A 98 12.97 -17.60 35.29
C ASP A 98 11.50 -17.83 34.93
N VAL A 99 11.15 -17.70 33.65
CA VAL A 99 9.81 -17.99 33.13
C VAL A 99 9.79 -19.40 32.58
N ILE A 100 8.95 -20.26 33.19
CA ILE A 100 8.77 -21.66 32.78
C ILE A 100 7.48 -21.78 31.97
N VAL A 101 7.62 -22.02 30.67
CA VAL A 101 6.49 -22.18 29.76
C VAL A 101 6.13 -23.66 29.63
N ASN A 102 4.88 -23.99 29.96
CA ASN A 102 4.30 -25.34 29.90
C ASN A 102 5.15 -26.44 30.60
N GLY A 103 5.88 -26.08 31.66
CA GLY A 103 6.73 -27.01 32.41
C GLY A 103 8.00 -27.48 31.69
N GLY A 104 8.34 -26.91 30.52
CA GLY A 104 9.47 -27.34 29.70
C GLY A 104 10.43 -26.21 29.34
N LYS A 105 9.98 -25.26 28.52
CA LYS A 105 10.86 -24.20 27.99
C LYS A 105 11.11 -23.16 29.08
N LYS A 106 12.38 -22.99 29.43
CA LYS A 106 12.85 -21.95 30.36
C LYS A 106 13.37 -20.77 29.56
N LEU A 107 12.93 -19.57 29.91
CA LEU A 107 13.41 -18.32 29.31
C LEU A 107 13.54 -17.23 30.39
N GLU A 108 14.40 -16.25 30.13
CA GLU A 108 14.61 -15.12 31.03
C GLU A 108 13.52 -14.07 30.77
N GLY A 109 12.73 -13.77 31.80
CA GLY A 109 11.80 -12.65 31.82
C GLY A 109 12.28 -11.55 32.77
N ARG A 110 11.49 -10.49 32.89
CA ARG A 110 11.70 -9.42 33.88
C ARG A 110 10.52 -9.36 34.82
N LEU A 111 10.77 -9.09 36.09
CA LEU A 111 9.77 -8.75 37.09
C LEU A 111 10.02 -7.29 37.46
N ILE A 112 9.11 -6.42 37.05
CA ILE A 112 9.15 -5.00 37.37
C ILE A 112 8.05 -4.75 38.38
N GLU A 113 8.43 -4.39 39.61
CA GLU A 113 7.52 -4.34 40.75
C GLU A 113 6.82 -5.70 40.98
N ASN A 114 5.55 -5.83 40.58
CA ASN A 114 4.74 -7.03 40.70
C ASN A 114 4.26 -7.58 39.34
N GLU A 115 4.76 -7.03 38.23
CA GLU A 115 4.37 -7.42 36.88
C GLU A 115 5.48 -8.18 36.19
N ALA A 116 5.14 -9.36 35.67
CA ALA A 116 6.06 -10.19 34.90
C ALA A 116 5.98 -9.83 33.41
N TYR A 117 7.14 -9.52 32.84
CA TYR A 117 7.36 -9.20 31.44
C TYR A 117 8.13 -10.33 30.76
N VAL A 118 7.68 -10.69 29.56
CA VAL A 118 8.24 -11.78 28.76
C VAL A 118 8.85 -11.18 27.48
N PRO A 119 10.02 -11.65 27.01
CA PRO A 119 10.63 -11.16 25.78
C PRO A 119 9.70 -11.30 24.58
N PHE A 120 9.51 -10.21 23.82
CA PHE A 120 8.66 -10.22 22.64
C PHE A 120 9.15 -11.20 21.57
N SER A 121 10.46 -11.46 21.47
CA SER A 121 11.02 -12.50 20.59
C SER A 121 10.41 -13.88 20.85
N PHE A 122 10.21 -14.24 22.14
CA PHE A 122 9.53 -15.47 22.48
C PHE A 122 8.04 -15.41 22.14
N VAL A 123 7.35 -14.32 22.49
CA VAL A 123 5.91 -14.16 22.25
C VAL A 123 5.59 -14.24 20.76
N LYS A 124 6.39 -13.55 19.93
CA LYS A 124 6.33 -13.51 18.47
C LYS A 124 6.32 -14.92 17.88
N ASP A 125 7.33 -15.71 18.22
CA ASP A 125 7.49 -17.06 17.67
C ASP A 125 6.50 -18.07 18.27
N TYR A 126 6.16 -17.92 19.56
CA TYR A 126 5.29 -18.87 20.25
C TYR A 126 3.82 -18.72 19.85
N PHE A 127 3.35 -17.49 19.62
CA PHE A 127 1.96 -17.21 19.24
C PHE A 127 1.76 -16.91 17.75
N ASP A 128 2.83 -16.95 16.94
CA ASP A 128 2.81 -16.59 15.51
C ASP A 128 2.21 -15.20 15.26
N ILE A 129 2.70 -14.22 16.01
CA ILE A 129 2.31 -12.82 15.89
C ILE A 129 3.46 -11.98 15.30
N TYR A 130 3.16 -10.74 14.94
CA TYR A 130 4.08 -9.84 14.26
C TYR A 130 4.32 -8.59 15.10
N GLY A 131 5.49 -8.01 14.92
CA GLY A 131 5.78 -6.69 15.44
C GLY A 131 7.23 -6.32 15.30
N ASP A 132 7.47 -5.02 15.32
CA ASP A 132 8.79 -4.42 15.28
C ASP A 132 8.78 -3.06 15.98
N LEU A 133 9.96 -2.55 16.31
CA LEU A 133 10.12 -1.21 16.86
C LEU A 133 9.98 -0.19 15.71
N GLN A 134 9.09 0.78 15.89
CA GLN A 134 8.92 1.91 14.99
C GLN A 134 9.26 3.22 15.69
N GLU A 135 9.78 4.18 14.94
CA GLU A 135 9.99 5.54 15.41
C GLU A 135 8.80 6.40 14.98
N LEU A 136 7.96 6.81 15.94
CA LEU A 136 6.78 7.65 15.73
C LEU A 136 6.92 8.93 16.55
N ASP A 137 6.90 10.09 15.90
CA ASP A 137 7.01 11.40 16.54
C ASP A 137 8.19 11.52 17.53
N GLY A 138 9.33 10.92 17.17
CA GLY A 138 10.55 10.91 17.98
C GLY A 138 10.51 9.98 19.19
N LYS A 139 9.53 9.07 19.24
CA LYS A 139 9.41 8.01 20.24
C LYS A 139 9.53 6.64 19.60
N THR A 140 10.30 5.77 20.24
CA THR A 140 10.35 4.36 19.90
C THR A 140 9.10 3.67 20.46
N VAL A 141 8.27 3.10 19.60
CA VAL A 141 7.06 2.36 19.96
C VAL A 141 7.12 0.94 19.40
N LEU A 142 6.58 -0.03 20.15
CA LEU A 142 6.39 -1.38 19.62
C LEU A 142 5.09 -1.41 18.81
N ASP A 143 5.21 -1.59 17.50
CA ASP A 143 4.07 -1.91 16.64
C ASP A 143 3.77 -3.40 16.77
N TRP A 144 2.71 -3.73 17.52
CA TRP A 144 2.24 -5.10 17.72
C TRP A 144 1.09 -5.41 16.76
N ARG A 145 1.19 -6.51 16.03
CA ARG A 145 0.15 -6.98 15.10
C ARG A 145 -0.15 -8.46 15.27
N HIS A 146 -1.43 -8.80 15.32
CA HIS A 146 -1.87 -10.20 15.31
C HIS A 146 -1.80 -10.84 13.91
N SER A 147 -1.81 -10.03 12.85
CA SER A 147 -1.75 -10.46 11.45
C SER A 147 -1.04 -9.41 10.59
N TYR A 148 -0.59 -9.81 9.41
CA TYR A 148 0.21 -8.95 8.52
C TYR A 148 -0.55 -8.39 7.31
N SER A 149 -1.76 -8.89 7.03
CA SER A 149 -2.52 -8.50 5.84
C SER A 149 -3.66 -7.55 6.19
N ASP A 150 -3.83 -6.54 5.36
CA ASP A 150 -4.92 -5.58 5.46
C ASP A 150 -6.13 -6.01 4.64
N ILE A 151 -7.31 -5.61 5.10
CA ILE A 151 -8.58 -5.83 4.39
C ILE A 151 -8.80 -4.67 3.44
N HIS A 152 -9.01 -4.98 2.15
CA HIS A 152 -9.49 -3.98 1.21
C HIS A 152 -10.97 -3.68 1.49
N HIS A 153 -11.27 -2.40 1.72
CA HIS A 153 -12.62 -1.94 2.02
C HIS A 153 -13.25 -1.37 0.75
N PRO A 154 -14.27 -2.05 0.16
CA PRO A 154 -14.97 -1.48 -0.98
C PRO A 154 -15.71 -0.20 -0.56
N LYS A 155 -15.90 0.71 -1.50
CA LYS A 155 -16.65 1.96 -1.27
C LYS A 155 -18.07 1.62 -0.82
N ALA A 156 -18.53 2.28 0.25
CA ALA A 156 -19.86 2.04 0.80
C ALA A 156 -20.95 2.29 -0.26
N GLY A 157 -21.87 1.34 -0.39
CA GLY A 157 -22.98 1.40 -1.35
C GLY A 157 -22.64 1.05 -2.80
N VAL A 158 -21.39 0.64 -3.09
CA VAL A 158 -20.97 0.17 -4.42
C VAL A 158 -21.06 -1.36 -4.48
N VAL A 159 -21.68 -1.88 -5.53
CA VAL A 159 -21.72 -3.31 -5.85
C VAL A 159 -20.73 -3.56 -6.98
N TYR A 160 -19.91 -4.61 -6.85
CA TYR A 160 -18.92 -4.97 -7.87
C TYR A 160 -19.59 -5.34 -9.20
N GLU A 161 -19.14 -4.71 -10.29
CA GLU A 161 -19.50 -5.11 -11.65
C GLU A 161 -18.31 -5.73 -12.39
N THR A 162 -18.60 -6.63 -13.35
CA THR A 162 -17.57 -7.36 -14.12
C THR A 162 -16.64 -6.50 -14.98
N LYS A 163 -16.97 -5.22 -15.17
CA LYS A 163 -16.17 -4.24 -15.92
C LYS A 163 -15.36 -3.32 -15.00
N ASP A 164 -15.62 -3.35 -13.71
CA ASP A 164 -14.89 -2.53 -12.74
C ASP A 164 -13.48 -3.10 -12.50
N PRO A 165 -12.59 -2.29 -11.88
CA PRO A 165 -11.35 -2.81 -11.31
C PRO A 165 -11.59 -4.11 -10.52
N PHE A 166 -10.81 -5.13 -10.84
CA PHE A 166 -10.90 -6.44 -10.24
C PHE A 166 -10.42 -6.41 -8.79
N LEU A 167 -11.38 -6.33 -7.86
CA LEU A 167 -11.11 -6.33 -6.42
C LEU A 167 -10.02 -5.32 -6.05
N TRP A 168 -9.01 -5.73 -5.26
CA TRP A 168 -7.90 -4.88 -4.81
C TRP A 168 -6.63 -5.07 -5.65
N PHE A 169 -6.74 -5.55 -6.88
CA PHE A 169 -5.57 -5.86 -7.73
C PHE A 169 -4.80 -4.61 -8.17
N GLU A 170 -5.32 -3.42 -7.90
CA GLU A 170 -4.58 -2.15 -8.00
C GLU A 170 -3.29 -2.15 -7.15
N HIS A 171 -3.26 -2.91 -6.06
CA HIS A 171 -2.09 -3.05 -5.20
C HIS A 171 -1.20 -4.24 -5.58
N TYR A 172 -1.55 -5.00 -6.61
CA TYR A 172 -0.81 -6.19 -7.00
C TYR A 172 0.29 -5.83 -8.00
N HIS A 173 1.53 -5.85 -7.53
CA HIS A 173 2.72 -5.84 -8.38
C HIS A 173 3.12 -7.30 -8.68
N VAL A 174 2.55 -7.88 -9.74
CA VAL A 174 2.68 -9.32 -10.02
C VAL A 174 4.09 -9.66 -10.48
N GLU A 175 4.61 -8.88 -11.41
CA GLU A 175 5.92 -8.93 -12.04
C GLU A 175 7.09 -8.78 -11.06
N GLY A 176 6.90 -8.06 -9.95
CA GLY A 176 7.91 -7.95 -8.89
C GLY A 176 7.97 -9.12 -7.90
N ARG A 177 7.10 -10.13 -8.04
CA ARG A 177 7.13 -11.31 -7.15
C ARG A 177 8.33 -12.19 -7.51
N SER A 178 9.02 -12.70 -6.50
CA SER A 178 10.20 -13.59 -6.67
C SER A 178 9.94 -14.87 -7.48
N ARG A 179 8.67 -15.30 -7.60
CA ARG A 179 8.25 -16.44 -8.43
C ARG A 179 8.01 -16.10 -9.90
N VAL A 180 8.10 -14.83 -10.29
CA VAL A 180 8.16 -14.42 -11.71
C VAL A 180 9.62 -14.50 -12.14
N LYS A 181 9.90 -15.34 -13.14
CA LYS A 181 11.24 -15.44 -13.74
C LYS A 181 11.57 -14.20 -14.58
N CYS A 182 10.63 -13.84 -15.46
CA CYS A 182 10.70 -12.72 -16.39
C CYS A 182 9.31 -12.50 -17.02
N ILE A 183 9.19 -11.41 -17.78
CA ILE A 183 8.15 -11.27 -18.81
C ILE A 183 8.71 -11.87 -20.10
N SER A 184 7.96 -12.78 -20.72
CA SER A 184 8.36 -13.37 -22.01
C SER A 184 8.37 -12.29 -23.08
N GLY A 185 9.48 -12.09 -23.79
CA GLY A 185 9.52 -11.13 -24.92
C GLY A 185 8.80 -11.60 -26.19
N VAL A 186 8.29 -12.84 -26.22
CA VAL A 186 7.50 -13.38 -27.33
C VAL A 186 6.01 -13.34 -27.02
N GLU A 187 5.65 -13.61 -25.77
CA GLU A 187 4.24 -13.77 -25.35
C GLU A 187 3.75 -12.58 -24.50
N ASP A 188 4.64 -11.68 -24.11
CA ASP A 188 4.38 -10.50 -23.28
C ASP A 188 3.65 -10.79 -21.95
N VAL A 189 3.86 -11.98 -21.41
CA VAL A 189 3.26 -12.45 -20.15
C VAL A 189 4.29 -13.07 -19.21
N PRO A 190 4.03 -13.09 -17.88
CA PRO A 190 4.99 -13.60 -16.91
C PRO A 190 5.23 -15.12 -17.05
N VAL A 191 6.50 -15.50 -16.90
CA VAL A 191 6.96 -16.89 -16.77
C VAL A 191 7.15 -17.23 -15.30
N SER A 192 6.56 -18.32 -14.83
CA SER A 192 6.56 -18.72 -13.41
C SER A 192 7.67 -19.68 -13.05
N LEU A 193 8.29 -19.48 -11.88
CA LEU A 193 9.17 -20.45 -11.22
C LEU A 193 8.42 -21.34 -10.20
N GLN A 194 7.10 -21.16 -10.08
CA GLN A 194 6.33 -21.84 -9.05
C GLN A 194 6.28 -23.35 -9.33
N TRP A 195 6.83 -24.17 -8.43
CA TRP A 195 6.93 -25.63 -8.58
C TRP A 195 7.90 -26.17 -9.66
N SER A 196 8.52 -25.31 -10.48
CA SER A 196 9.52 -25.72 -11.47
C SER A 196 10.53 -24.58 -11.72
N PRO A 197 11.84 -24.81 -11.50
CA PRO A 197 12.87 -23.80 -11.74
C PRO A 197 13.12 -23.50 -13.23
N GLU A 198 12.71 -24.41 -14.13
CA GLU A 198 12.88 -24.25 -15.58
C GLU A 198 12.08 -23.05 -16.11
N GLY A 199 10.94 -22.77 -15.49
CA GLY A 199 10.01 -21.74 -15.93
C GLY A 199 8.88 -22.31 -16.78
N HIS A 200 7.65 -21.90 -16.51
CA HIS A 200 6.47 -22.29 -17.30
C HIS A 200 5.40 -21.19 -17.24
N PHE A 201 4.50 -21.19 -18.23
CA PHE A 201 3.36 -20.30 -18.22
C PHE A 201 2.33 -20.78 -17.21
N TYR A 202 2.12 -19.99 -16.16
CA TYR A 202 1.16 -20.31 -15.11
C TYR A 202 -0.10 -19.43 -15.27
N PRO A 203 -1.24 -20.00 -15.71
CA PRO A 203 -2.41 -19.21 -16.10
C PRO A 203 -2.95 -18.27 -15.02
N ILE A 204 -2.87 -18.67 -13.75
CA ILE A 204 -3.31 -17.82 -12.63
C ILE A 204 -2.43 -16.58 -12.50
N GLN A 205 -1.11 -16.73 -12.64
CA GLN A 205 -0.19 -15.59 -12.59
C GLN A 205 -0.36 -14.66 -13.79
N ILE A 206 -0.58 -15.23 -14.98
CA ILE A 206 -0.86 -14.47 -16.21
C ILE A 206 -2.16 -13.67 -16.06
N ALA A 207 -3.23 -14.31 -15.56
CA ALA A 207 -4.49 -13.63 -15.32
C ALA A 207 -4.35 -12.52 -14.26
N GLN A 208 -3.63 -12.78 -13.17
CA GLN A 208 -3.37 -11.77 -12.14
C GLN A 208 -2.60 -10.57 -12.68
N TYR A 209 -1.61 -10.80 -13.54
CA TYR A 209 -0.84 -9.75 -14.21
C TYR A 209 -1.74 -8.88 -15.10
N GLY A 210 -2.55 -9.50 -15.96
CA GLY A 210 -3.49 -8.74 -16.79
C GLY A 210 -4.51 -7.94 -15.97
N LEU A 211 -5.08 -8.54 -14.92
CA LEU A 211 -6.07 -7.90 -14.06
C LEU A 211 -5.48 -6.76 -13.23
N SER A 212 -4.23 -6.85 -12.76
CA SER A 212 -3.58 -5.74 -12.05
C SER A 212 -3.34 -4.56 -12.97
N HIS A 213 -2.82 -4.78 -14.19
CA HIS A 213 -2.66 -3.73 -15.18
C HIS A 213 -4.00 -3.13 -15.64
N TYR A 214 -5.06 -3.94 -15.75
CA TYR A 214 -6.42 -3.46 -16.03
C TYR A 214 -6.92 -2.49 -14.95
N ASN A 215 -6.69 -2.80 -13.66
CA ASN A 215 -7.04 -1.90 -12.57
C ASN A 215 -6.28 -0.58 -12.63
N LEU A 216 -4.96 -0.64 -12.86
CA LEU A 216 -4.13 0.57 -12.98
C LEU A 216 -4.64 1.47 -14.12
N LEU A 217 -4.96 0.89 -15.29
CA LEU A 217 -5.55 1.64 -16.40
C LEU A 217 -6.86 2.35 -16.01
N HIS A 218 -7.71 1.72 -15.20
CA HIS A 218 -8.98 2.33 -14.76
C HIS A 218 -8.79 3.44 -13.73
N ILE A 219 -7.77 3.32 -12.87
CA ILE A 219 -7.50 4.26 -11.78
C ILE A 219 -6.72 5.47 -12.27
N GLU A 220 -5.65 5.23 -13.03
CA GLU A 220 -4.73 6.25 -13.54
C GLU A 220 -5.22 6.87 -14.85
N GLY A 221 -6.06 6.14 -15.62
CA GLY A 221 -6.49 6.56 -16.95
C GLY A 221 -5.31 6.81 -17.89
N ASP A 222 -5.51 7.69 -18.88
CA ASP A 222 -4.44 8.12 -19.78
C ASP A 222 -3.52 9.20 -19.17
N SER A 223 -3.66 9.49 -17.86
CA SER A 223 -3.17 10.74 -17.28
C SER A 223 -1.74 10.71 -16.75
N GLU A 224 -1.14 9.53 -16.56
CA GLU A 224 0.19 9.36 -15.94
C GLU A 224 1.29 8.89 -16.91
N GLY A 225 0.93 8.37 -18.08
CA GLY A 225 1.89 7.98 -19.10
C GLY A 225 2.53 9.21 -19.73
N LYS A 226 3.68 9.66 -19.23
CA LYS A 226 4.54 10.60 -19.96
C LYS A 226 5.12 9.88 -21.18
N GLU A 227 4.31 9.73 -22.21
CA GLU A 227 4.77 9.20 -23.48
C GLU A 227 5.82 10.14 -24.05
N LYS A 228 7.02 9.59 -24.27
CA LYS A 228 8.09 10.29 -24.96
C LYS A 228 8.35 9.58 -26.26
N VAL A 229 7.86 10.16 -27.35
CA VAL A 229 8.18 9.70 -28.70
C VAL A 229 9.62 10.10 -29.01
N PHE A 230 10.46 9.11 -29.26
CA PHE A 230 11.86 9.33 -29.64
C PHE A 230 12.02 9.45 -31.16
N GLU A 231 11.22 8.70 -31.93
CA GLU A 231 11.24 8.64 -33.39
C GLU A 231 9.90 8.13 -33.90
N ASP A 232 9.33 8.82 -34.89
CA ASP A 232 8.06 8.47 -35.55
C ASP A 232 8.22 8.26 -37.07
N ALA A 233 9.42 8.52 -37.61
CA ALA A 233 9.75 8.50 -39.03
C ALA A 233 8.89 9.41 -39.93
N GLU A 234 8.05 10.28 -39.38
CA GLU A 234 7.17 11.15 -40.18
C GLU A 234 7.86 12.45 -40.60
N ALA A 235 8.90 12.88 -39.87
CA ALA A 235 9.71 14.04 -40.24
C ALA A 235 10.66 13.74 -41.42
N VAL A 236 10.27 14.14 -42.63
CA VAL A 236 11.00 13.83 -43.88
C VAL A 236 12.32 14.63 -44.02
N SER A 237 12.52 15.74 -43.31
CA SER A 237 13.58 16.69 -43.69
C SER A 237 14.34 17.47 -42.61
N GLU A 238 14.02 17.39 -41.30
CA GLU A 238 14.63 18.35 -40.34
C GLU A 238 15.06 17.81 -38.98
N VAL A 239 14.97 16.50 -38.72
CA VAL A 239 15.61 15.95 -37.53
C VAL A 239 17.01 15.51 -37.90
N ASN A 240 17.99 16.26 -37.39
CA ASN A 240 19.41 15.97 -37.48
C ASN A 240 19.69 14.74 -36.59
N TRP A 241 19.29 13.56 -37.07
CA TRP A 241 19.41 12.34 -36.31
C TRP A 241 20.89 12.03 -36.05
N SER A 242 21.36 12.25 -34.83
CA SER A 242 22.69 11.82 -34.40
C SER A 242 22.68 10.33 -34.03
N TRP A 243 22.17 9.48 -34.93
CA TRP A 243 22.32 8.03 -34.78
C TRP A 243 23.81 7.69 -34.89
N ALA A 244 24.39 7.13 -33.85
CA ALA A 244 25.72 6.54 -33.93
C ALA A 244 25.57 5.13 -34.51
N PHE A 245 25.98 4.91 -35.75
CA PHE A 245 25.98 3.58 -36.37
C PHE A 245 27.33 3.26 -37.01
N PRO A 246 27.76 1.99 -36.97
CA PRO A 246 29.00 1.56 -37.61
C PRO A 246 28.92 1.77 -39.13
N LYS A 247 30.07 1.90 -39.81
CA LYS A 247 30.12 2.12 -41.28
C LYS A 247 29.44 0.99 -42.08
N SER A 248 29.32 -0.18 -41.49
CA SER A 248 28.65 -1.37 -42.05
C SER A 248 27.13 -1.29 -41.96
N ALA A 249 26.58 -0.39 -41.13
CA ALA A 249 25.15 -0.25 -40.93
C ALA A 249 24.55 0.84 -41.83
N GLN A 250 23.31 0.63 -42.25
CA GLN A 250 22.53 1.57 -43.03
C GLN A 250 21.15 1.74 -42.40
N ILE A 251 20.65 2.98 -42.37
CA ILE A 251 19.30 3.33 -41.91
C ILE A 251 18.67 4.24 -42.96
N THR A 252 17.45 3.95 -43.38
CA THR A 252 16.68 4.74 -44.35
C THR A 252 15.23 4.87 -43.93
N ASN A 253 14.66 6.05 -44.10
CA ASN A 253 13.24 6.31 -43.91
C ASN A 253 12.47 5.87 -45.18
N VAL A 254 11.55 4.91 -45.04
CA VAL A 254 10.76 4.35 -46.14
C VAL A 254 9.28 4.37 -45.81
N PHE A 255 8.42 4.52 -46.83
CA PHE A 255 6.98 4.43 -46.65
C PHE A 255 6.53 2.97 -46.74
N ASP A 256 5.97 2.43 -45.65
CA ASP A 256 5.41 1.09 -45.57
C ASP A 256 3.92 1.12 -45.95
N LYS A 257 3.57 0.45 -47.05
CA LYS A 257 2.19 0.43 -47.57
C LYS A 257 1.23 -0.38 -46.69
N GLU A 258 1.71 -1.39 -45.97
CA GLU A 258 0.85 -2.24 -45.12
C GLU A 258 0.48 -1.50 -43.84
N ARG A 259 1.44 -0.77 -43.27
CA ARG A 259 1.21 0.07 -42.09
C ARG A 259 0.64 1.44 -42.41
N ASN A 260 0.68 1.85 -43.68
CA ASN A 260 0.28 3.17 -44.17
C ASN A 260 0.95 4.32 -43.38
N SER A 261 2.23 4.17 -43.07
CA SER A 261 3.06 5.11 -42.31
C SER A 261 4.53 4.96 -42.71
N ARG A 262 5.35 5.96 -42.38
CA ARG A 262 6.80 5.87 -42.58
C ARG A 262 7.44 5.03 -41.48
N VAL A 263 8.50 4.33 -41.83
CA VAL A 263 9.27 3.50 -40.91
C VAL A 263 10.76 3.67 -41.19
N LEU A 264 11.58 3.40 -40.16
CA LEU A 264 13.02 3.26 -40.33
C LEU A 264 13.36 1.82 -40.75
N GLN A 265 13.85 1.65 -41.97
CA GLN A 265 14.48 0.43 -42.41
C GLN A 265 15.97 0.46 -42.02
N PHE A 266 16.43 -0.54 -41.29
CA PHE A 266 17.84 -0.67 -40.92
C PHE A 266 18.44 -1.99 -41.42
N SER A 267 19.74 -1.99 -41.68
CA SER A 267 20.53 -3.16 -42.03
C SER A 267 21.87 -3.09 -41.31
N THR A 268 22.25 -4.16 -40.63
CA THR A 268 23.52 -4.30 -39.90
C THR A 268 24.00 -5.74 -39.96
N THR A 269 25.28 -5.98 -39.67
CA THR A 269 25.82 -7.34 -39.54
C THR A 269 25.89 -7.76 -38.08
N GLU A 270 25.55 -9.02 -37.79
CA GLU A 270 25.46 -9.57 -36.43
C GLU A 270 26.78 -9.48 -35.63
N ARG A 271 27.92 -9.34 -36.33
CA ARG A 271 29.24 -9.15 -35.70
C ARG A 271 29.41 -7.79 -35.00
N ASP A 272 28.56 -6.82 -35.31
CA ASP A 272 28.64 -5.46 -34.79
C ASP A 272 27.56 -5.14 -33.72
N SER A 273 26.70 -6.11 -33.39
CA SER A 273 25.65 -5.97 -32.36
C SER A 273 26.10 -6.59 -31.03
N LEU A 274 26.63 -5.73 -30.14
CA LEU A 274 26.89 -6.01 -28.72
C LEU A 274 26.16 -4.98 -27.86
#